data_AF-A0A2D5MPT1-F1
#
_entry.id   AF-A0A2D5MPT1-F1
#
_cell.length_a   1.000
_cell.length_b   1.000
_cell.length_c   1.000
_cell.angle_alpha   90.00
_cell.angle_beta   90.00
_cell.angle_gamma   90.00
#
_symmetry.space_group_name_H-M   'P 1'
#
loop_
_entity.id
_entity.type
_entity.pdbx_description
1 polymer ?
#
loop_
_entity_poly.entity_id
_entity_poly.type
_entity_poly.pdbx_seq_one_letter_code
_entity_poly.pdbx_strand_id
1 'polypeptide(L)'
;MLDVLKSNTKAETGRHKIHQKGQRVWIVISAILLITALVLAFNHLNNLAWMAGGIVFGLTTIHFAATHWLPILRIRIWPKEWHVGIVFSMGCALQVWSLKPDAWLNLILPTLSFGALCAISCSHITVWEVVTADRHNSDSLINAHYRFVNRLSWFDIGLGVLCLVLAVIFNPTEIQKAFIAVAISAFALAWIHDRHNQFSTNLLRTFADIGLYTPILLFLF
;
A
#
# COMPACT_ATOMS: atom_id res chain seq x y z
N MET A 1 15.95 -17.35 4.09
CA MET A 1 16.01 -18.78 4.45
C MET A 1 14.64 -19.47 4.44
N LEU A 2 13.51 -18.74 4.58
CA LEU A 2 12.14 -19.29 4.48
C LEU A 2 11.70 -19.69 3.05
N ASP A 3 12.28 -19.08 2.00
CA ASP A 3 11.90 -19.39 0.61
C ASP A 3 12.51 -20.68 0.05
N VAL A 4 13.66 -21.11 0.59
CA VAL A 4 14.38 -22.30 0.09
C VAL A 4 13.61 -23.58 0.43
N LEU A 5 12.84 -23.58 1.52
CA LEU A 5 11.97 -24.71 1.91
C LEU A 5 10.65 -24.77 1.12
N LYS A 6 10.31 -23.74 0.32
CA LYS A 6 9.08 -23.65 -0.49
C LYS A 6 9.31 -23.85 -2.00
N SER A 7 10.50 -24.26 -2.44
CA SER A 7 10.81 -24.39 -3.87
C SER A 7 10.00 -25.48 -4.60
N ASN A 8 9.25 -26.32 -3.87
CA ASN A 8 8.39 -27.37 -4.44
C ASN A 8 6.90 -26.99 -4.55
N THR A 9 6.50 -25.78 -4.11
CA THR A 9 5.14 -25.28 -4.30
C THR A 9 5.01 -24.62 -5.68
N LYS A 10 4.10 -25.14 -6.53
CA LYS A 10 3.73 -24.51 -7.80
C LYS A 10 3.39 -23.04 -7.55
N ALA A 11 4.03 -22.13 -8.30
CA ALA A 11 3.73 -20.70 -8.23
C ALA A 11 2.27 -20.43 -8.64
N GLU A 12 1.44 -20.03 -7.68
CA GLU A 12 0.01 -19.76 -7.91
C GLU A 12 -0.25 -18.41 -8.59
N THR A 13 0.71 -17.48 -8.52
CA THR A 13 0.61 -16.14 -9.11
C THR A 13 1.80 -15.84 -10.02
N GLY A 14 1.58 -14.96 -11.01
CA GLY A 14 2.63 -14.52 -11.94
C GLY A 14 3.87 -13.95 -11.22
N ARG A 15 3.68 -13.23 -10.10
CA ARG A 15 4.78 -12.68 -9.30
C ARG A 15 5.69 -13.76 -8.71
N HIS A 16 5.11 -14.87 -8.22
CA HIS A 16 5.88 -15.95 -7.61
C HIS A 16 6.73 -16.67 -8.67
N LYS A 17 6.21 -16.83 -9.88
CA LYS A 17 6.93 -17.43 -11.00
C LYS A 17 8.14 -16.59 -11.43
N ILE A 18 7.97 -15.27 -11.49
CA ILE A 18 9.07 -14.33 -11.83
C ILE A 18 10.13 -14.32 -10.73
N HIS A 19 9.71 -14.23 -9.47
CA HIS A 19 10.63 -14.21 -8.33
C HIS A 19 11.43 -15.51 -8.22
N GLN A 20 10.79 -16.68 -8.40
CA GLN A 20 11.47 -17.98 -8.38
C GLN A 20 12.48 -18.12 -9.52
N LYS A 21 12.16 -17.67 -10.73
CA LYS A 21 13.04 -17.78 -11.91
C LYS A 21 14.31 -16.92 -11.77
N GLY A 22 14.22 -15.77 -11.10
CA GLY A 22 15.28 -14.78 -10.98
C GLY A 22 15.82 -14.57 -9.56
N GLN A 23 15.53 -15.46 -8.62
CA GLN A 23 15.69 -15.19 -7.17
C GLN A 23 17.10 -14.70 -6.81
N ARG A 24 18.15 -15.34 -7.35
CA ARG A 24 19.53 -14.93 -7.07
C ARG A 24 19.85 -13.52 -7.58
N VAL A 25 19.40 -13.19 -8.79
CA VAL A 25 19.59 -11.87 -9.39
C VAL A 25 18.88 -10.80 -8.56
N TRP A 26 17.63 -11.06 -8.16
CA TRP A 26 16.87 -10.15 -7.30
C TRP A 26 17.50 -9.96 -5.92
N ILE A 27 18.05 -11.02 -5.30
CA ILE A 27 18.76 -10.89 -4.03
C ILE A 27 20.00 -10.00 -4.18
N VAL A 28 20.79 -10.20 -5.24
CA VAL A 28 21.99 -9.39 -5.49
C VAL A 28 21.62 -7.92 -5.72
N ILE A 29 20.63 -7.65 -6.56
CA ILE A 29 20.14 -6.29 -6.82
C ILE A 29 19.64 -5.64 -5.53
N SER A 30 18.81 -6.35 -4.75
CA SER A 30 18.29 -5.85 -3.47
C SER A 30 19.41 -5.56 -2.46
N ALA A 31 20.46 -6.39 -2.42
CA ALA A 31 21.61 -6.16 -1.54
C ALA A 31 22.39 -4.90 -1.95
N ILE A 32 22.63 -4.69 -3.24
CA ILE A 32 23.30 -3.49 -3.75
C ILE A 32 22.48 -2.24 -3.43
N LEU A 33 21.17 -2.28 -3.69
CA LEU A 33 20.26 -1.17 -3.39
C LEU A 33 20.22 -0.87 -1.89
N LEU A 34 20.18 -1.89 -1.04
CA LEU A 34 20.20 -1.72 0.42
C LEU A 34 21.50 -1.06 0.89
N ILE A 35 22.66 -1.53 0.42
CA ILE A 35 23.95 -0.93 0.78
C ILE A 35 23.98 0.53 0.35
N THR A 36 23.55 0.81 -0.88
CA THR A 36 23.51 2.17 -1.42
C THR A 36 22.59 3.06 -0.58
N ALA A 37 21.39 2.58 -0.24
CA ALA A 37 20.44 3.29 0.60
C ALA A 37 20.99 3.55 2.01
N LEU A 38 21.70 2.59 2.62
CA LEU A 38 22.34 2.76 3.92
C LEU A 38 23.45 3.81 3.87
N VAL A 39 24.32 3.76 2.85
CA VAL A 39 25.38 4.76 2.67
C VAL A 39 24.77 6.16 2.52
N LEU A 40 23.74 6.32 1.68
CA LEU A 40 23.06 7.60 1.53
C LEU A 40 22.38 8.04 2.83
N ALA A 41 21.74 7.12 3.54
CA ALA A 41 21.08 7.38 4.81
C ALA A 41 22.04 7.93 5.87
N PHE A 42 23.20 7.30 6.05
CA PHE A 42 24.22 7.73 7.00
C PHE A 42 24.84 9.08 6.66
N ASN A 43 24.99 9.39 5.36
CA ASN A 43 25.66 10.62 4.93
C ASN A 43 24.72 11.83 4.78
N HIS A 44 23.42 11.62 4.53
CA HIS A 44 22.53 12.70 4.12
C HIS A 44 21.24 12.86 4.95
N LEU A 45 20.84 11.89 5.78
CA LEU A 45 19.62 12.05 6.59
C LEU A 45 19.88 12.89 7.83
N ASN A 46 18.94 13.79 8.13
CA ASN A 46 18.91 14.51 9.40
C ASN A 46 18.37 13.60 10.53
N ASN A 47 18.55 14.01 11.78
CA ASN A 47 18.11 13.23 12.95
C ASN A 47 16.60 12.93 12.96
N LEU A 48 15.77 13.87 12.46
CA LEU A 48 14.33 13.69 12.36
C LEU A 48 13.97 12.60 11.34
N ALA A 49 14.65 12.57 10.19
CA ALA A 49 14.46 11.56 9.17
C ALA A 49 14.93 10.18 9.65
N TRP A 50 16.00 10.11 10.43
CA TRP A 50 16.43 8.88 11.09
C TRP A 50 15.39 8.36 12.08
N MET A 51 14.83 9.23 12.92
CA MET A 51 13.79 8.86 13.87
C MET A 51 12.50 8.41 13.16
N ALA A 52 12.03 9.19 12.18
CA ALA A 52 10.85 8.84 11.38
C ALA A 52 11.07 7.54 10.58
N GLY A 53 12.26 7.36 10.01
CA GLY A 53 12.66 6.12 9.34
C GLY A 53 12.67 4.91 10.28
N GLY A 54 13.15 5.09 11.52
CA GLY A 54 13.08 4.07 12.57
C GLY A 54 11.65 3.67 12.92
N ILE A 55 10.73 4.64 12.99
CA ILE A 55 9.30 4.40 13.22
C ILE A 55 8.69 3.59 12.06
N VAL A 56 8.93 4.01 10.81
CA VAL A 56 8.44 3.29 9.61
C VAL A 56 9.04 1.87 9.54
N PHE A 57 10.32 1.72 9.87
CA PHE A 57 10.97 0.41 9.96
C PHE A 57 10.33 -0.47 11.04
N GLY A 58 10.03 0.09 12.21
CA GLY A 58 9.31 -0.59 13.29
C GLY A 58 7.93 -1.07 12.84
N LEU A 59 7.12 -0.19 12.24
CA LEU A 59 5.81 -0.52 11.69
C LEU A 59 5.89 -1.63 10.63
N THR A 60 6.88 -1.54 9.74
CA THR A 60 7.14 -2.56 8.71
C THR A 60 7.51 -3.89 9.35
N THR A 61 8.38 -3.88 10.35
CA THR A 61 8.79 -5.10 11.08
C THR A 61 7.61 -5.74 11.78
N ILE A 62 6.76 -4.96 12.45
CA ILE A 62 5.52 -5.44 13.08
C ILE A 62 4.59 -6.04 12.03
N HIS A 63 4.41 -5.38 10.89
CA HIS A 63 3.60 -5.91 9.79
C HIS A 63 4.13 -7.27 9.29
N PHE A 64 5.43 -7.39 9.05
CA PHE A 64 6.05 -8.66 8.63
C PHE A 64 5.91 -9.73 9.70
N ALA A 65 6.16 -9.40 10.97
CA ALA A 65 6.01 -10.33 12.09
C ALA A 65 4.57 -10.83 12.21
N ALA A 66 3.58 -9.94 12.16
CA ALA A 66 2.16 -10.29 12.21
C ALA A 66 1.71 -11.13 11.00
N THR A 67 2.28 -10.87 9.82
CA THR A 67 1.90 -11.56 8.58
C THR A 67 2.54 -12.95 8.45
N HIS A 68 3.78 -13.12 8.92
CA HIS A 68 4.56 -14.34 8.65
C HIS A 68 4.91 -15.18 9.88
N TRP A 69 5.06 -14.59 11.06
CA TRP A 69 5.64 -15.28 12.22
C TRP A 69 4.67 -15.44 13.39
N LEU A 70 3.79 -14.47 13.60
CA LEU A 70 2.90 -14.40 14.76
C LEU A 70 1.44 -14.27 14.32
N PRO A 71 0.78 -15.38 13.93
CA PRO A 71 -0.63 -15.36 13.55
C PRO A 71 -1.55 -14.89 14.68
N ILE A 72 -1.10 -14.91 15.96
CA ILE A 72 -1.84 -14.37 17.10
C ILE A 72 -2.04 -12.85 17.05
N LEU A 73 -1.18 -12.13 16.31
CA LEU A 73 -1.32 -10.70 16.05
C LEU A 73 -2.31 -10.41 14.91
N ARG A 74 -2.74 -11.44 14.17
CA ARG A 74 -3.76 -11.31 13.13
C ARG A 74 -5.13 -11.36 13.78
N ILE A 75 -5.67 -10.17 14.04
CA ILE A 75 -7.01 -10.05 14.60
C ILE A 75 -8.00 -10.12 13.44
N ARG A 76 -9.09 -10.89 13.61
CA ARG A 76 -10.16 -11.01 12.60
C ARG A 76 -10.71 -9.67 12.12
N ILE A 77 -10.62 -8.62 12.94
CA ILE A 77 -11.15 -7.27 12.68
C ILE A 77 -10.14 -6.40 11.90
N TRP A 78 -8.85 -6.76 11.91
CA TRP A 78 -7.79 -5.93 11.35
C TRP A 78 -6.99 -6.69 10.28
N PRO A 79 -7.43 -6.65 9.00
CA PRO A 79 -6.81 -7.43 7.95
C PRO A 79 -5.42 -6.89 7.60
N LYS A 80 -4.57 -7.76 7.04
CA LYS A 80 -3.15 -7.46 6.76
C LYS A 80 -2.97 -6.24 5.85
N GLU A 81 -3.92 -6.02 4.95
CA GLU A 81 -3.96 -4.93 3.97
C GLU A 81 -3.99 -3.55 4.64
N TRP A 82 -4.58 -3.43 5.83
CA TRP A 82 -4.68 -2.16 6.57
C TRP A 82 -3.33 -1.75 7.18
N HIS A 83 -2.53 -2.73 7.62
CA HIS A 83 -1.17 -2.47 8.08
C HIS A 83 -0.30 -1.92 6.95
N VAL A 84 -0.44 -2.48 5.73
CA VAL A 84 0.31 -2.01 4.56
C VAL A 84 -0.05 -0.56 4.23
N GLY A 85 -1.33 -0.20 4.30
CA GLY A 85 -1.78 1.18 4.11
C GLY A 85 -1.13 2.18 5.07
N ILE A 86 -1.00 1.81 6.35
CA ILE A 86 -0.32 2.63 7.38
C ILE A 86 1.17 2.76 7.07
N VAL A 87 1.85 1.66 6.77
CA VAL A 87 3.29 1.67 6.46
C VAL A 87 3.57 2.56 5.25
N PHE A 88 2.75 2.45 4.21
CA PHE A 88 2.94 3.20 2.97
C PHE A 88 2.67 4.69 3.16
N SER A 89 1.58 5.07 3.83
CA SER A 89 1.28 6.48 4.07
C SER A 89 2.31 7.16 4.97
N MET A 90 2.76 6.48 6.03
CA MET A 90 3.84 6.98 6.89
C MET A 90 5.17 7.08 6.16
N GLY A 91 5.47 6.12 5.27
CA GLY A 91 6.65 6.17 4.40
C GLY A 91 6.63 7.39 3.48
N CYS A 92 5.50 7.67 2.83
CA CYS A 92 5.34 8.84 1.97
C CYS A 92 5.37 10.17 2.75
N ALA A 93 4.91 10.17 4.00
CA ALA A 93 4.95 11.35 4.87
C ALA A 93 6.33 11.67 5.45
N LEU A 94 7.30 10.76 5.37
CA LEU A 94 8.61 10.87 6.01
C LEU A 94 9.36 12.15 5.60
N GLN A 95 9.30 12.52 4.32
CA GLN A 95 9.98 13.72 3.83
C GLN A 95 9.43 14.99 4.47
N VAL A 96 8.10 15.14 4.53
CA VAL A 96 7.45 16.29 5.17
C VAL A 96 7.81 16.33 6.65
N TRP A 97 7.72 15.19 7.34
CA TRP A 97 8.04 15.11 8.76
C TRP A 97 9.50 15.53 9.04
N SER A 98 10.42 15.14 8.17
CA SER A 98 11.84 15.44 8.33
C SER A 98 12.25 16.87 7.97
N LEU A 99 11.57 17.52 7.01
CA LEU A 99 11.97 18.81 6.46
C LEU A 99 11.06 19.98 6.88
N LYS A 100 9.78 19.71 7.16
CA LYS A 100 8.77 20.71 7.51
C LYS A 100 7.81 20.16 8.58
N PRO A 101 8.29 19.90 9.81
CA PRO A 101 7.49 19.32 10.88
C PRO A 101 6.26 20.18 11.23
N ASP A 102 6.33 21.50 11.08
CA ASP A 102 5.18 22.39 11.34
C ASP A 102 4.02 22.18 10.35
N ALA A 103 4.31 21.70 9.13
CA ALA A 103 3.30 21.38 8.14
C ALA A 103 2.64 20.01 8.35
N TRP A 104 3.22 19.16 9.23
CA TRP A 104 2.76 17.79 9.46
C TRP A 104 1.31 17.73 9.91
N LEU A 105 0.92 18.57 10.87
CA LEU A 105 -0.44 18.55 11.44
C LEU A 105 -1.51 18.76 10.35
N ASN A 106 -1.22 19.62 9.38
CA ASN A 106 -2.12 19.91 8.26
C ASN A 106 -2.17 18.77 7.23
N LEU A 107 -1.16 17.89 7.23
CA LEU A 107 -1.03 16.77 6.29
C LEU A 107 -1.50 15.43 6.89
N ILE A 108 -1.90 15.40 8.15
CA ILE A 108 -2.46 14.19 8.79
C ILE A 108 -3.67 13.67 7.99
N LEU A 109 -4.62 14.53 7.67
CA LEU A 109 -5.83 14.11 6.95
C LEU A 109 -5.52 13.57 5.53
N PRO A 110 -4.75 14.26 4.66
CA PRO A 110 -4.30 13.69 3.41
C PRO A 110 -3.54 12.36 3.56
N THR A 111 -2.66 12.25 4.56
CA THR A 111 -1.89 11.04 4.83
C THR A 111 -2.78 9.87 5.22
N LEU A 112 -3.80 10.11 6.05
CA LEU A 112 -4.80 9.10 6.42
C LEU A 112 -5.65 8.69 5.22
N SER A 113 -6.14 9.64 4.42
CA SER A 113 -6.90 9.34 3.20
C SER A 113 -6.08 8.53 2.20
N PHE A 114 -4.80 8.86 2.04
CA PHE A 114 -3.88 8.10 1.20
C PHE A 114 -3.61 6.69 1.76
N GLY A 115 -3.43 6.56 3.08
CA GLY A 115 -3.30 5.25 3.72
C GLY A 115 -4.54 4.37 3.54
N ALA A 116 -5.73 4.97 3.62
CA ALA A 116 -6.99 4.28 3.34
C ALA A 116 -7.06 3.83 1.88
N LEU A 117 -6.71 4.70 0.93
CA LEU A 117 -6.62 4.35 -0.50
C LEU A 117 -5.67 3.17 -0.74
N CYS A 118 -4.50 3.17 -0.09
CA CYS A 118 -3.53 2.08 -0.21
C CYS A 118 -4.06 0.75 0.34
N ALA A 119 -4.74 0.79 1.49
CA ALA A 119 -5.38 -0.38 2.08
C ALA A 119 -6.49 -0.94 1.19
N ILE A 120 -7.31 -0.06 0.57
CA ILE A 120 -8.37 -0.46 -0.35
C ILE A 120 -7.77 -1.00 -1.66
N SER A 121 -6.73 -0.37 -2.21
CA SER A 121 -6.00 -0.86 -3.38
C SER A 121 -5.42 -2.27 -3.16
N CYS A 122 -4.78 -2.50 -2.01
CA CYS A 122 -4.32 -3.83 -1.62
C CYS A 122 -5.48 -4.82 -1.46
N SER A 123 -6.62 -4.37 -0.93
CA SER A 123 -7.84 -5.19 -0.80
C SER A 123 -8.38 -5.63 -2.17
N HIS A 124 -8.37 -4.75 -3.17
CA HIS A 124 -8.74 -5.10 -4.55
C HIS A 124 -7.83 -6.18 -5.12
N ILE A 125 -6.51 -6.04 -4.95
CA ILE A 125 -5.55 -7.04 -5.41
C ILE A 125 -5.82 -8.39 -4.75
N THR A 126 -6.08 -8.43 -3.44
CA THR A 126 -6.45 -9.67 -2.72
C THR A 126 -7.72 -10.30 -3.32
N VAL A 127 -8.73 -9.50 -3.64
CA VAL A 127 -10.01 -9.95 -4.24
C VAL A 127 -9.86 -10.40 -5.70
N TRP A 128 -8.95 -9.81 -6.48
CA TRP A 128 -8.78 -10.17 -7.89
C TRP A 128 -7.82 -11.37 -8.09
N GLU A 129 -6.82 -11.53 -7.24
CA GLU A 129 -5.86 -12.63 -7.35
C GLU A 129 -6.32 -13.93 -6.67
N VAL A 130 -7.19 -13.84 -5.65
CA VAL A 130 -7.72 -14.96 -4.83
C VAL A 130 -6.82 -16.19 -4.83
N VAL A 131 -5.70 -16.08 -4.14
CA VAL A 131 -4.70 -17.14 -4.02
C VAL A 131 -5.25 -18.30 -3.17
N THR A 132 -4.83 -19.54 -3.42
CA THR A 132 -5.39 -20.73 -2.73
C THR A 132 -5.21 -20.63 -1.22
N ALA A 133 -4.11 -20.04 -0.78
CA ALA A 133 -3.83 -19.75 0.63
C ALA A 133 -4.87 -18.82 1.28
N ASP A 134 -5.42 -17.84 0.55
CA ASP A 134 -6.43 -16.92 1.07
C ASP A 134 -7.84 -17.56 1.09
N ARG A 135 -8.13 -18.51 0.18
CA ARG A 135 -9.41 -19.25 0.15
C ARG A 135 -9.63 -20.10 1.40
N HIS A 136 -8.58 -20.77 1.87
CA HIS A 136 -8.67 -21.73 2.99
C HIS A 136 -8.38 -21.08 4.36
N ASN A 137 -8.05 -19.79 4.39
CA ASN A 137 -7.71 -19.09 5.61
C ASN A 137 -8.92 -18.31 6.14
N SER A 138 -9.45 -18.68 7.31
CA SER A 138 -10.61 -18.01 7.94
C SER A 138 -10.38 -16.53 8.22
N ASP A 139 -9.12 -16.14 8.41
CA ASP A 139 -8.72 -14.78 8.75
C ASP A 139 -8.34 -13.97 7.50
N SER A 140 -8.48 -14.53 6.30
CA SER A 140 -8.30 -13.79 5.04
C SER A 140 -9.34 -12.69 4.93
N LEU A 141 -8.98 -11.59 4.26
CA LEU A 141 -9.89 -10.47 4.04
C LEU A 141 -11.22 -10.95 3.42
N ILE A 142 -11.11 -11.88 2.47
CA ILE A 142 -12.24 -12.46 1.73
C ILE A 142 -13.20 -13.22 2.65
N ASN A 143 -12.67 -14.00 3.60
CA ASN A 143 -13.48 -14.84 4.49
C ASN A 143 -13.93 -14.11 5.76
N ALA A 144 -13.07 -13.29 6.35
CA ALA A 144 -13.36 -12.56 7.58
C ALA A 144 -14.30 -11.35 7.35
N HIS A 145 -14.20 -10.69 6.18
CA HIS A 145 -14.88 -9.43 5.89
C HIS A 145 -15.62 -9.45 4.54
N TYR A 146 -16.41 -10.50 4.29
CA TYR A 146 -17.16 -10.64 3.03
C TYR A 146 -18.02 -9.41 2.67
N ARG A 147 -18.62 -8.73 3.67
CA ARG A 147 -19.44 -7.53 3.44
C ARG A 147 -18.62 -6.36 2.90
N PHE A 148 -17.39 -6.21 3.40
CA PHE A 148 -16.46 -5.19 2.94
C PHE A 148 -16.04 -5.48 1.50
N VAL A 149 -15.65 -6.72 1.23
CA VAL A 149 -15.26 -7.18 -0.12
C VAL A 149 -16.39 -7.00 -1.14
N ASN A 150 -17.62 -7.36 -0.80
CA ASN A 150 -18.77 -7.20 -1.70
C ASN A 150 -19.15 -5.73 -1.97
N ARG A 151 -18.64 -4.79 -1.16
CA ARG A 151 -18.94 -3.35 -1.29
C ARG A 151 -17.69 -2.52 -1.52
N LEU A 152 -16.60 -3.13 -2.01
CA LEU A 152 -15.31 -2.47 -2.11
C LEU A 152 -15.38 -1.20 -3.00
N SER A 153 -16.05 -1.29 -4.15
CA SER A 153 -16.32 -0.14 -5.04
C SER A 153 -17.10 0.99 -4.33
N TRP A 154 -18.01 0.67 -3.40
CA TRP A 154 -18.71 1.70 -2.61
C TRP A 154 -17.79 2.40 -1.60
N PHE A 155 -16.82 1.68 -1.02
CA PHE A 155 -15.82 2.30 -0.16
C PHE A 155 -14.88 3.21 -0.95
N ASP A 156 -14.50 2.84 -2.17
CA ASP A 156 -13.75 3.71 -3.07
C ASP A 156 -14.53 4.98 -3.42
N ILE A 157 -15.79 4.85 -3.82
CA ILE A 157 -16.66 6.00 -4.12
C ILE A 157 -16.83 6.88 -2.89
N GLY A 158 -17.08 6.28 -1.73
CA GLY A 158 -17.22 7.00 -0.46
C GLY A 158 -15.97 7.78 -0.09
N LEU A 159 -14.78 7.15 -0.21
CA LEU A 159 -13.50 7.81 0.02
C LEU A 159 -13.25 8.94 -0.99
N GLY A 160 -13.55 8.71 -2.26
CA GLY A 160 -13.39 9.70 -3.33
C GLY A 160 -14.28 10.93 -3.11
N VAL A 161 -15.57 10.73 -2.81
CA VAL A 161 -16.50 11.81 -2.48
C VAL A 161 -16.06 12.56 -1.23
N LEU A 162 -15.66 11.84 -0.18
CA LEU A 162 -15.15 12.46 1.05
C LEU A 162 -13.93 13.33 0.76
N CYS A 163 -12.98 12.84 -0.03
CA CYS A 163 -11.79 13.61 -0.41
C CYS A 163 -12.15 14.83 -1.27
N LEU A 164 -13.13 14.75 -2.17
CA LEU A 164 -13.61 15.93 -2.91
C LEU A 164 -14.24 16.97 -1.98
N VAL A 165 -15.05 16.55 -1.01
CA VAL A 165 -15.64 17.46 -0.01
C VAL A 165 -14.52 18.14 0.80
N LEU A 166 -13.53 17.37 1.26
CA LEU A 166 -12.37 17.92 1.96
C LEU A 166 -11.57 18.87 1.06
N ALA A 167 -11.37 18.55 -0.23
CA ALA A 167 -10.70 19.42 -1.18
C ALA A 167 -11.40 20.78 -1.36
N VAL A 168 -12.73 20.81 -1.30
CA VAL A 168 -13.51 22.06 -1.34
C VAL A 168 -13.35 22.85 -0.04
N ILE A 169 -13.32 22.17 1.12
CA ILE A 169 -13.15 22.81 2.44
C ILE A 169 -11.76 23.43 2.58
N PHE A 170 -10.70 22.74 2.12
CA PHE A 170 -9.29 23.17 2.24
C PHE A 170 -8.80 24.04 1.04
N ASN A 171 -9.70 24.85 0.47
CA ASN A 171 -9.52 25.79 -0.65
C ASN A 171 -8.15 26.53 -0.68
N PRO A 172 -7.70 27.01 -1.86
CA PRO A 172 -6.63 26.39 -2.62
C PRO A 172 -5.30 26.34 -1.84
N THR A 173 -4.92 25.14 -1.42
CA THR A 173 -3.64 24.82 -0.78
C THR A 173 -3.07 23.53 -1.39
N GLU A 174 -1.78 23.23 -1.18
CA GLU A 174 -1.19 21.94 -1.63
C GLU A 174 -1.94 20.70 -1.07
N ILE A 175 -2.66 20.88 0.03
CA ILE A 175 -3.55 19.89 0.67
C ILE A 175 -4.73 19.55 -0.26
N GLN A 176 -5.29 20.55 -0.95
CA GLN A 176 -6.38 20.34 -1.92
C GLN A 176 -5.94 19.41 -3.04
N LYS A 177 -4.75 19.62 -3.61
CA LYS A 177 -4.20 18.76 -4.67
C LYS A 177 -4.04 17.32 -4.20
N ALA A 178 -3.56 17.12 -2.97
CA ALA A 178 -3.44 15.78 -2.38
C ALA A 178 -4.80 15.07 -2.28
N PHE A 179 -5.84 15.77 -1.82
CA PHE A 179 -7.19 15.20 -1.75
C PHE A 179 -7.78 14.91 -3.14
N ILE A 180 -7.57 15.79 -4.12
CA ILE A 180 -8.02 15.55 -5.50
C ILE A 180 -7.31 14.33 -6.08
N ALA A 181 -6.00 14.17 -5.85
CA ALA A 181 -5.24 13.01 -6.31
C ALA A 181 -5.82 11.71 -5.74
N VAL A 182 -6.06 11.67 -4.42
CA VAL A 182 -6.69 10.52 -3.75
C VAL A 182 -8.08 10.25 -4.32
N ALA A 183 -8.88 11.29 -4.56
CA ALA A 183 -10.22 11.13 -5.13
C ALA A 183 -10.19 10.52 -6.53
N ILE A 184 -9.31 11.01 -7.41
CA ILE A 184 -9.16 10.48 -8.77
C ILE A 184 -8.75 9.01 -8.72
N SER A 185 -7.79 8.65 -7.87
CA SER A 185 -7.37 7.25 -7.70
C SER A 185 -8.48 6.35 -7.18
N ALA A 186 -9.25 6.83 -6.20
CA ALA A 186 -10.36 6.07 -5.64
C ALA A 186 -11.45 5.82 -6.70
N PHE A 187 -11.84 6.84 -7.45
CA PHE A 187 -12.82 6.66 -8.54
C PHE A 187 -12.29 5.77 -9.66
N ALA A 188 -11.01 5.86 -10.00
CA ALA A 188 -10.39 4.95 -10.97
C ALA A 188 -10.42 3.49 -10.48
N LEU A 189 -10.11 3.24 -9.20
CA LEU A 189 -10.21 1.91 -8.59
C LEU A 189 -11.65 1.37 -8.62
N ALA A 190 -12.64 2.19 -8.24
CA ALA A 190 -14.05 1.82 -8.31
C ALA A 190 -14.45 1.41 -9.74
N TRP A 191 -14.09 2.25 -10.72
CA TRP A 191 -14.39 2.01 -12.14
C TRP A 191 -13.77 0.72 -12.66
N ILE A 192 -12.51 0.46 -12.29
CA ILE A 192 -11.78 -0.76 -12.67
C ILE A 192 -12.41 -1.98 -12.00
N HIS A 193 -12.76 -1.88 -10.72
CA HIS A 193 -13.40 -2.96 -9.99
C HIS A 193 -14.70 -3.40 -10.66
N ASP A 194 -15.54 -2.48 -11.10
CA ASP A 194 -16.80 -2.81 -11.78
C ASP A 194 -16.56 -3.53 -13.13
N ARG A 195 -15.39 -3.35 -13.74
CA ARG A 195 -14.99 -3.96 -15.02
C ARG A 195 -13.96 -5.07 -14.89
N HIS A 196 -13.68 -5.55 -13.68
CA HIS A 196 -12.57 -6.48 -13.43
C HIS A 196 -12.66 -7.77 -14.27
N ASN A 197 -13.88 -8.25 -14.57
CA ASN A 197 -14.11 -9.43 -15.42
C ASN A 197 -13.64 -9.28 -16.88
N GLN A 198 -13.36 -8.05 -17.34
CA GLN A 198 -12.93 -7.78 -18.72
C GLN A 198 -11.39 -7.78 -18.86
N PHE A 199 -10.67 -7.85 -17.75
CA PHE A 199 -9.23 -7.62 -17.72
C PHE A 199 -8.50 -8.81 -17.10
N SER A 200 -7.24 -9.02 -17.53
CA SER A 200 -6.38 -10.00 -16.86
C SER A 200 -6.01 -9.52 -15.46
N THR A 201 -5.85 -10.46 -14.51
CA THR A 201 -5.45 -10.17 -13.14
C THR A 201 -4.15 -9.37 -13.05
N ASN A 202 -3.18 -9.65 -13.94
CA ASN A 202 -1.91 -8.91 -13.99
C ASN A 202 -2.12 -7.43 -14.35
N LEU A 203 -3.01 -7.16 -15.29
CA LEU A 203 -3.31 -5.81 -15.77
C LEU A 203 -4.08 -5.02 -14.70
N LEU A 204 -5.06 -5.65 -14.04
CA LEU A 204 -5.77 -5.06 -12.90
C LEU A 204 -4.82 -4.63 -11.77
N ARG A 205 -3.86 -5.50 -11.42
CA ARG A 205 -2.84 -5.19 -10.42
C ARG A 205 -2.00 -3.98 -10.83
N THR A 206 -1.51 -3.97 -12.06
CA THR A 206 -0.72 -2.84 -12.59
C THR A 206 -1.51 -1.54 -12.49
N PHE A 207 -2.80 -1.55 -12.81
CA PHE A 207 -3.64 -0.36 -12.67
C PHE A 207 -3.88 0.06 -11.22
N ALA A 208 -4.05 -0.89 -10.29
CA ALA A 208 -4.17 -0.58 -8.87
C ALA A 208 -2.89 0.06 -8.28
N ASP A 209 -1.71 -0.39 -8.73
CA ASP A 209 -0.43 0.21 -8.35
C ASP A 209 -0.23 1.58 -9.02
N ILE A 210 -0.48 1.71 -10.33
CA ILE A 210 -0.38 2.98 -11.08
C ILE A 210 -1.34 4.03 -10.51
N GLY A 211 -2.53 3.63 -10.08
CA GLY A 211 -3.51 4.50 -9.45
C GLY A 211 -2.95 5.22 -8.22
N LEU A 212 -1.98 4.66 -7.51
CA LEU A 212 -1.34 5.31 -6.35
C LEU A 212 -0.34 6.42 -6.75
N TYR A 213 0.09 6.46 -8.01
CA TYR A 213 1.03 7.46 -8.53
C TYR A 213 0.35 8.68 -9.18
N THR A 214 -0.99 8.75 -9.18
CA THR A 214 -1.72 9.93 -9.68
C THR A 214 -1.28 11.27 -9.06
N PRO A 215 -0.79 11.38 -7.81
CA PRO A 215 -0.28 12.65 -7.32
C PRO A 215 0.89 13.17 -8.16
N ILE A 216 1.76 12.30 -8.68
CA ILE A 216 2.90 12.70 -9.53
C ILE A 216 2.41 13.44 -10.78
N LEU A 217 1.28 13.01 -11.37
CA LEU A 217 0.71 13.66 -12.54
C LEU A 217 0.14 15.05 -12.22
N LEU A 218 -0.30 15.30 -10.99
CA LEU A 218 -0.86 16.59 -10.58
C LEU A 218 0.18 17.57 -10.00
N PHE A 219 1.38 17.07 -9.66
CA PHE A 219 2.48 17.90 -9.15
C PHE A 219 3.55 18.21 -10.22
N LEU A 220 3.55 17.49 -11.35
CA LEU A 220 4.43 17.76 -12.49
C LEU A 220 3.89 18.86 -13.45
N PHE A 221 2.61 19.23 -13.33
CA PHE A 221 1.92 20.21 -14.17
C PHE A 221 1.17 21.21 -13.28
#